data_AF-A0A9W3KL25-F1
#
_entry.id   AF-A0A9W3KL25-F1
#
_cell.length_a   1.000
_cell.length_b   1.000
_cell.length_c   1.000
_cell.angle_alpha   90.00
_cell.angle_beta   90.00
_cell.angle_gamma   90.00
#
_symmetry.space_group_name_H-M   'P 1'
#
loop_
_entity.id
_entity.type
_entity.pdbx_description
1 polymer ?
#
loop_
_entity_poly.entity_id
_entity_poly.type
_entity_poly.pdbx_seq_one_letter_code
_entity_poly.pdbx_strand_id
1 'polypeptide(L)'
;MRISLTVSLNMSKLSEIYISNLMEMSDGMLAIRIEEIYQEILDGKRRNFPSGTWSKDENNELARRMTKYLIETVLVWNMQDIREGWNQKLIQKMKLTTALLKYNNSPYRMLNDAYPGRLKEWELKMSPLHFWTKEKALEALKWTIEEKEQLDEKGILEIYSGKWLKKHKLRTPCQTFFKDSPYQFLNELYPNRFKEWELGMAPLNFWTKEKAVEALKWTIEKKEKLNETELLKKYSLRWIKEQNLYSPCFIFWKGSPYAFLNELYPNRFKEWELQVTPNGFWTKEKAVEALKWTIEEKEKLSDKELKSKYSMKWLIQNRLRTPVNQFFKDSPYQFLNELYPNRFKEWELLVTPNGFWTKEKALEALKWVIEEKEQLSDEELKRIYSGRWIKSQKLSVPLHKFWSNNPFLMLNALYPGRFKRWKFSVSPYNFWTEKNALEALRWTIEEKEKLTEETLLQIYTGKWIKQQGLKYPCDKFWGSSPYDMLNALYPNRFSKHMLKGYKYQKKNRLLV
;
A
#
# COMPACT_ATOMS: atom_id res chain seq x y z
N MET A 1 -30.94 47.39 66.65
CA MET A 1 -30.17 47.46 67.91
C MET A 1 -29.31 48.72 67.85
N ARG A 2 -29.51 49.66 68.78
CA ARG A 2 -28.62 50.82 69.05
C ARG A 2 -27.21 50.28 69.40
N ILE A 3 -26.09 50.98 69.22
CA ILE A 3 -25.65 52.17 69.94
C ILE A 3 -24.43 52.78 69.19
N SER A 4 -24.42 54.12 69.06
CA SER A 4 -23.25 54.95 68.71
C SER A 4 -22.21 54.96 69.83
N LEU A 5 -20.91 55.14 69.52
CA LEU A 5 -20.09 56.15 70.21
C LEU A 5 -18.71 56.35 69.55
N THR A 6 -18.50 57.63 69.24
CA THR A 6 -17.30 58.39 68.86
C THR A 6 -16.11 58.17 69.79
N VAL A 7 -14.86 58.12 69.27
CA VAL A 7 -13.68 58.76 69.90
C VAL A 7 -12.63 59.15 68.83
N SER A 8 -12.48 60.47 68.66
CA SER A 8 -11.24 61.26 68.48
C SER A 8 -9.98 60.58 67.88
N LEU A 9 -9.70 60.86 66.60
CA LEU A 9 -8.38 60.67 65.97
C LEU A 9 -7.39 61.72 66.51
N ASN A 10 -6.30 61.24 67.11
CA ASN A 10 -5.19 62.05 67.60
C ASN A 10 -4.37 62.57 66.40
N MET A 11 -4.77 63.73 65.88
CA MET A 11 -4.22 64.36 64.66
C MET A 11 -2.73 64.73 64.75
N SER A 12 -2.13 64.79 65.95
CA SER A 12 -0.73 65.21 66.11
C SER A 12 0.29 64.15 65.68
N LYS A 13 0.01 62.85 65.92
CA LYS A 13 0.93 61.77 65.52
C LYS A 13 0.89 61.49 64.02
N LEU A 14 -0.27 61.68 63.38
CA LEU A 14 -0.39 61.58 61.93
C LEU A 14 0.30 62.77 61.25
N SER A 15 0.25 63.98 61.82
CA SER A 15 0.98 65.12 61.26
C SER A 15 2.48 64.99 61.41
N GLU A 16 3.00 64.43 62.50
CA GLU A 16 4.45 64.24 62.67
C GLU A 16 5.01 63.17 61.72
N ILE A 17 4.30 62.06 61.49
CA ILE A 17 4.71 61.04 60.50
C ILE A 17 4.61 61.60 59.07
N TYR A 18 3.57 62.40 58.78
CA TYR A 18 3.40 63.03 57.47
C TYR A 18 4.47 64.12 57.22
N ILE A 19 4.81 64.90 58.25
CA ILE A 19 5.86 65.93 58.18
C ILE A 19 7.26 65.31 58.14
N SER A 20 7.52 64.20 58.85
CA SER A 20 8.78 63.47 58.74
C SER A 20 8.98 62.87 57.34
N ASN A 21 7.92 62.29 56.75
CA ASN A 21 7.94 61.84 55.35
C ASN A 21 8.06 63.01 54.35
N LEU A 22 7.43 64.16 54.61
CA LEU A 22 7.59 65.37 53.80
C LEU A 22 8.98 66.01 53.94
N MET A 23 9.60 65.91 55.11
CA MET A 23 10.95 66.41 55.36
C MET A 23 12.01 65.50 54.72
N GLU A 24 11.85 64.16 54.76
CA GLU A 24 12.67 63.24 53.95
C GLU A 24 12.47 63.45 52.44
N MET A 25 11.26 63.82 52.01
CA MET A 25 11.00 64.21 50.61
C MET A 25 11.56 65.61 50.25
N SER A 26 11.81 66.49 51.23
CA SER A 26 12.29 67.86 50.98
C SER A 26 13.81 68.00 50.99
N ASP A 27 14.54 67.07 51.64
CA ASP A 27 16.00 66.96 51.53
C ASP A 27 16.45 66.24 50.23
N GLY A 28 15.49 65.66 49.49
CA GLY A 28 15.65 65.23 48.10
C GLY A 28 15.50 66.39 47.10
N MET A 29 16.29 67.45 47.26
CA MET A 29 16.32 68.61 46.39
C MET A 29 16.64 68.21 44.91
N LEU A 30 15.58 68.06 44.10
CA LEU A 30 15.52 68.26 42.63
C LEU A 30 16.72 67.75 41.79
N ALA A 31 17.11 66.49 41.95
CA ALA A 31 17.86 65.82 40.89
C ALA A 31 16.89 65.54 39.73
N ILE A 32 16.87 66.41 38.71
CA ILE A 32 16.09 66.19 37.47
C ILE A 32 16.39 64.78 36.97
N ARG A 33 15.35 63.96 36.78
CA ARG A 33 15.55 62.58 36.33
C ARG A 33 16.11 62.60 34.91
N ILE A 34 17.05 61.70 34.63
CA ILE A 34 17.72 61.68 33.32
C ILE A 34 16.73 61.44 32.16
N GLU A 35 15.61 60.76 32.42
CA GLU A 35 14.49 60.56 31.50
C GLU A 35 13.79 61.88 31.12
N GLU A 36 13.63 62.79 32.08
CA GLU A 36 13.02 64.11 31.87
C GLU A 36 13.93 65.00 31.03
N ILE A 37 15.24 64.97 31.31
CA ILE A 37 16.26 65.63 30.48
C ILE A 37 16.23 65.07 29.06
N TYR A 38 16.09 63.75 28.91
CA TYR A 38 16.01 63.14 27.60
C TYR A 38 14.72 63.53 26.85
N GLN A 39 13.58 63.59 27.55
CA GLN A 39 12.33 64.08 26.98
C GLN A 39 12.44 65.55 26.53
N GLU A 40 13.10 66.42 27.31
CA GLU A 40 13.40 67.80 26.88
C GLU A 40 14.24 67.86 25.59
N ILE A 41 15.17 66.93 25.41
CA ILE A 41 15.99 66.83 24.19
C ILE A 41 15.15 66.36 23.01
N LEU A 42 14.26 65.39 23.22
CA LEU A 42 13.31 64.93 22.19
C LEU A 42 12.31 66.02 21.81
N ASP A 43 11.82 66.79 22.78
CA ASP A 43 10.92 67.95 22.60
C ASP A 43 11.62 69.17 21.96
N GLY A 44 12.96 69.16 21.87
CA GLY A 44 13.76 70.28 21.35
C GLY A 44 13.98 71.44 22.32
N LYS A 45 13.54 71.31 23.58
CA LYS A 45 13.77 72.30 24.66
C LYS A 45 15.24 72.37 25.07
N ARG A 46 15.97 71.27 24.87
CA ARG A 46 17.41 71.15 25.17
C ARG A 46 18.17 70.55 23.98
N ARG A 47 19.39 71.04 23.72
CA ARG A 47 20.20 70.54 22.58
C ARG A 47 20.92 69.22 22.86
N ASN A 48 21.53 69.07 24.04
CA ASN A 48 22.37 67.94 24.42
C ASN A 48 22.18 67.59 25.89
N PHE A 49 22.57 66.37 26.27
CA PHE A 49 22.73 66.00 27.67
C PHE A 49 23.73 66.93 28.38
N PRO A 50 23.57 67.17 29.70
CA PRO A 50 24.55 67.92 30.47
C PRO A 50 25.99 67.41 30.28
N SER A 51 26.95 68.33 30.35
CA SER A 51 28.35 67.95 30.20
C SER A 51 28.76 66.96 31.30
N GLY A 52 29.50 65.92 30.91
CA GLY A 52 29.96 64.88 31.83
C GLY A 52 28.89 63.86 32.27
N THR A 53 27.66 63.91 31.76
CA THR A 53 26.62 62.90 32.05
C THR A 53 27.13 61.48 31.82
N TRP A 54 27.75 61.25 30.66
CA TRP A 54 28.22 59.92 30.26
C TRP A 54 29.54 59.50 30.90
N SER A 55 30.41 60.47 31.23
CA SER A 55 31.69 60.17 31.90
C SER A 55 31.50 59.81 33.36
N LYS A 56 30.45 60.34 34.01
CA LYS A 56 30.08 60.02 35.39
C LYS A 56 29.23 58.73 35.51
N ASP A 57 28.75 58.19 34.38
CA ASP A 57 27.96 56.96 34.32
C ASP A 57 28.87 55.72 34.21
N GLU A 58 29.68 55.45 35.23
CA GLU A 58 30.71 54.40 35.20
C GLU A 58 30.13 53.01 34.92
N ASN A 59 28.95 52.70 35.48
CA ASN A 59 28.28 51.40 35.34
C ASN A 59 27.27 51.34 34.19
N ASN A 60 27.23 52.35 33.31
CA ASN A 60 26.27 52.48 32.21
C ASN A 60 24.79 52.45 32.64
N GLU A 61 24.48 52.77 33.91
CA GLU A 61 23.12 52.70 34.44
C GLU A 61 22.21 53.74 33.77
N LEU A 62 22.70 54.96 33.62
CA LEU A 62 21.94 56.03 32.96
C LEU A 62 21.72 55.68 31.48
N ALA A 63 22.75 55.18 30.80
CA ALA A 63 22.65 54.74 29.41
C ALA A 63 21.64 53.58 29.22
N ARG A 64 21.62 52.58 30.11
CA ARG A 64 20.61 51.51 30.09
C ARG A 64 19.19 52.05 30.30
N ARG A 65 19.01 52.93 31.28
CA ARG A 65 17.71 53.56 31.57
C ARG A 65 17.19 54.36 30.37
N MET A 66 18.05 55.13 29.70
CA MET A 66 17.67 55.86 28.48
C MET A 66 17.30 54.95 27.33
N THR A 67 18.03 53.84 27.17
CA THR A 67 17.73 52.83 26.15
C THR A 67 16.35 52.20 26.40
N LYS A 68 16.06 51.81 27.65
CA LYS A 68 14.75 51.26 28.04
C LYS A 68 13.63 52.27 27.89
N TYR A 69 13.81 53.51 28.37
CA TYR A 69 12.82 54.58 28.22
C TYR A 69 12.50 54.87 26.74
N LEU A 70 13.53 54.93 25.88
CA LEU A 70 13.32 55.09 24.44
C LEU A 70 12.47 53.95 23.86
N ILE A 71 12.78 52.70 24.19
CA ILE A 71 12.11 51.52 23.62
C ILE A 71 10.70 51.35 24.18
N GLU A 72 10.54 51.44 25.50
CA GLU A 72 9.31 51.07 26.21
C GLU A 72 8.31 52.23 26.28
N THR A 73 8.78 53.47 26.39
CA THR A 73 7.93 54.64 26.61
C THR A 73 7.78 55.51 25.36
N VAL A 74 8.89 55.79 24.66
CA VAL A 74 8.85 56.71 23.50
C VAL A 74 8.42 55.99 22.23
N LEU A 75 9.03 54.83 21.93
CA LEU A 75 8.75 54.06 20.72
C LEU A 75 7.64 53.02 20.94
N VAL A 76 7.46 52.56 22.18
CA VAL A 76 6.50 51.50 22.55
C VAL A 76 6.71 50.23 21.68
N TRP A 77 7.96 49.82 21.54
CA TRP A 77 8.38 48.74 20.66
C TRP A 77 8.33 47.36 21.33
N ASN A 78 7.87 46.37 20.60
CA ASN A 78 8.02 44.96 20.96
C ASN A 78 9.37 44.41 20.44
N MET A 79 9.70 43.15 20.78
CA MET A 79 10.95 42.52 20.35
C MET A 79 11.10 42.40 18.83
N GLN A 80 10.01 42.25 18.08
CA GLN A 80 10.06 42.21 16.62
C GLN A 80 10.37 43.57 16.03
N ASP A 81 9.82 44.65 16.59
CA ASP A 81 10.13 46.02 16.19
C ASP A 81 11.61 46.33 16.47
N ILE A 82 12.16 45.87 17.60
CA ILE A 82 13.58 45.99 17.91
C ILE A 82 14.44 45.26 16.85
N ARG A 83 14.10 44.01 16.49
CA ARG A 83 14.86 43.23 15.49
C ARG A 83 14.93 43.92 14.14
N GLU A 84 13.86 44.59 13.72
CA GLU A 84 13.76 45.22 12.40
C GLU A 84 14.16 46.70 12.38
N GLY A 85 13.97 47.40 13.49
CA GLY A 85 14.11 48.85 13.59
C GLY A 85 15.37 49.32 14.32
N TRP A 86 15.92 48.54 15.25
CA TRP A 86 17.07 48.98 16.06
C TRP A 86 18.36 49.01 15.25
N ASN A 87 18.89 50.21 15.01
CA ASN A 87 20.12 50.44 14.28
C ASN A 87 20.73 51.81 14.62
N GLN A 88 21.97 52.04 14.18
CA GLN A 88 22.69 53.30 14.44
C GLN A 88 21.94 54.55 13.92
N LYS A 89 21.27 54.47 12.77
CA LYS A 89 20.51 55.62 12.22
C LYS A 89 19.32 55.99 13.10
N LEU A 90 18.61 55.00 13.64
CA LEU A 90 17.54 55.22 14.62
C LEU A 90 18.10 55.91 15.87
N ILE A 91 19.18 55.37 16.43
CA ILE A 91 19.79 55.90 17.66
C ILE A 91 20.24 57.37 17.47
N GLN A 92 20.79 57.70 16.29
CA GLN A 92 21.13 59.07 15.92
C GLN A 92 19.89 59.97 15.79
N LYS A 93 18.84 59.47 15.12
CA LYS A 93 17.55 60.20 14.98
C LYS A 93 16.93 60.49 16.35
N MET A 94 16.98 59.52 17.27
CA MET A 94 16.45 59.62 18.63
C MET A 94 17.43 60.29 19.61
N LYS A 95 18.46 60.99 19.12
CA LYS A 95 19.38 61.84 19.90
C LYS A 95 20.18 61.12 21.01
N LEU A 96 20.38 59.81 20.88
CA LEU A 96 21.19 59.01 21.82
C LEU A 96 22.61 58.72 21.30
N THR A 97 23.10 59.45 20.30
CA THR A 97 24.45 59.27 19.74
C THR A 97 25.54 59.34 20.80
N THR A 98 25.45 60.27 21.75
CA THR A 98 26.44 60.43 22.82
C THR A 98 26.45 59.27 23.81
N ALA A 99 25.30 58.64 24.04
CA ALA A 99 25.21 57.42 24.86
C ALA A 99 25.80 56.23 24.10
N LEU A 100 25.52 56.11 22.80
CA LEU A 100 26.04 55.04 21.93
C LEU A 100 27.57 55.00 21.87
N LEU A 101 28.25 56.15 22.02
CA LEU A 101 29.71 56.22 22.08
C LEU A 101 30.30 55.39 23.23
N LYS A 102 29.60 55.27 24.38
CA LYS A 102 30.03 54.40 25.49
C LYS A 102 30.10 52.92 25.11
N TYR A 103 29.37 52.53 24.07
CA TYR A 103 29.32 51.16 23.56
C TYR A 103 30.18 50.98 22.31
N ASN A 104 31.22 51.80 22.12
CA ASN A 104 32.10 51.80 20.94
C ASN A 104 31.32 51.87 19.62
N ASN A 105 30.27 52.70 19.58
CA ASN A 105 29.39 52.82 18.43
C ASN A 105 28.68 51.52 18.02
N SER A 106 28.52 50.53 18.92
CA SER A 106 27.79 49.29 18.64
C SER A 106 26.33 49.39 19.11
N PRO A 107 25.34 49.46 18.19
CA PRO A 107 23.93 49.42 18.55
C PRO A 107 23.55 48.15 19.31
N TYR A 108 24.19 47.02 18.99
CA TYR A 108 23.95 45.75 19.66
C TYR A 108 24.46 45.77 21.11
N ARG A 109 25.69 46.25 21.38
CA ARG A 109 26.21 46.32 22.76
C ARG A 109 25.33 47.19 23.66
N MET A 110 24.87 48.32 23.13
CA MET A 110 23.92 49.20 23.83
C MET A 110 22.61 48.48 24.15
N LEU A 111 22.06 47.75 23.18
CA LEU A 111 20.81 47.00 23.36
C LEU A 111 20.98 45.81 24.32
N ASN A 112 22.06 45.05 24.20
CA ASN A 112 22.34 43.89 25.04
C ASN A 112 22.68 44.31 26.47
N ASP A 113 23.24 45.49 26.72
CA ASP A 113 23.38 46.01 28.08
C ASP A 113 22.01 46.34 28.69
N ALA A 114 21.09 46.94 27.92
CA ALA A 114 19.72 47.22 28.39
C ALA A 114 18.87 45.94 28.58
N TYR A 115 19.06 44.95 27.70
CA TYR A 115 18.34 43.67 27.71
C TYR A 115 19.29 42.48 27.59
N PRO A 116 20.05 42.14 28.65
CA PRO A 116 21.08 41.11 28.62
C PRO A 116 20.55 39.76 28.13
N GLY A 117 21.18 39.25 27.07
CA GLY A 117 20.92 37.91 26.53
C GLY A 117 19.55 37.74 25.87
N ARG A 118 18.76 38.81 25.72
CA ARG A 118 17.41 38.72 25.11
C ARG A 118 17.44 38.59 23.60
N LEU A 119 18.49 39.08 22.95
CA LEU A 119 18.69 39.04 21.51
C LEU A 119 20.14 38.69 21.20
N LYS A 120 20.36 37.92 20.13
CA LYS A 120 21.67 37.71 19.55
C LYS A 120 21.98 38.79 18.51
N GLU A 121 23.26 39.09 18.31
CA GLU A 121 23.70 40.16 17.41
C GLU A 121 23.26 39.95 15.96
N TRP A 122 23.19 38.69 15.52
CA TRP A 122 22.72 38.31 14.19
C TRP A 122 21.19 38.34 14.01
N GLU A 123 20.40 38.55 15.08
CA GLU A 123 18.94 38.68 14.95
C GLU A 123 18.50 40.07 14.47
N LEU A 124 19.35 41.09 14.68
CA LEU A 124 19.11 42.45 14.22
C LEU A 124 19.11 42.52 12.68
N LYS A 125 18.43 43.52 12.12
CA LYS A 125 18.31 43.71 10.66
C LYS A 125 19.63 43.79 9.92
N MET A 126 20.66 44.37 10.54
CA MET A 126 22.01 44.39 9.98
C MET A 126 23.02 44.01 11.05
N SER A 127 23.88 43.04 10.73
CA SER A 127 25.08 42.78 11.51
C SER A 127 26.16 43.83 11.16
N PRO A 128 27.03 44.22 12.11
CA PRO A 128 28.13 45.14 11.83
C PRO A 128 29.07 44.65 10.72
N LEU A 129 29.81 45.59 10.12
CA LEU A 129 30.89 45.26 9.18
C LEU A 129 31.93 44.35 9.88
N HIS A 130 32.39 43.30 9.21
CA HIS A 130 33.31 42.29 9.77
C HIS A 130 32.79 41.51 10.98
N PHE A 131 31.48 41.55 11.26
CA PHE A 131 30.89 40.78 12.35
C PHE A 131 31.07 39.26 12.18
N TRP A 132 30.84 38.77 10.96
CA TRP A 132 30.82 37.35 10.67
C TRP A 132 32.23 36.76 10.60
N THR A 133 32.46 35.72 11.41
CA THR A 133 33.52 34.73 11.24
C THR A 133 32.89 33.38 10.90
N LYS A 134 33.69 32.40 10.47
CA LYS A 134 33.20 31.05 10.20
C LYS A 134 32.59 30.41 11.45
N GLU A 135 33.20 30.63 12.61
CA GLU A 135 32.76 30.09 13.91
C GLU A 135 31.42 30.71 14.33
N LYS A 136 31.29 32.04 14.24
CA LYS A 136 30.03 32.74 14.55
C LYS A 136 28.91 32.35 13.58
N ALA A 137 29.23 32.10 12.32
CA ALA A 137 28.27 31.60 11.35
C ALA A 137 27.71 30.24 11.76
N LEU A 138 28.58 29.32 12.19
CA LEU A 138 28.18 28.00 12.67
C LEU A 138 27.39 28.09 13.99
N GLU A 139 27.80 28.95 14.92
CA GLU A 139 27.05 29.21 16.17
C GLU A 139 25.64 29.73 15.87
N ALA A 140 25.52 30.73 14.98
CA ALA A 140 24.24 31.29 14.59
C ALA A 140 23.36 30.27 13.88
N LEU A 141 23.93 29.43 13.02
CA LEU A 141 23.22 28.34 12.36
C LEU A 141 22.71 27.32 13.39
N LYS A 142 23.58 26.86 14.29
CA LYS A 142 23.26 25.89 15.36
C LYS A 142 22.14 26.41 16.24
N TRP A 143 22.27 27.63 16.76
CA TRP A 143 21.24 28.26 17.58
C TRP A 143 19.90 28.40 16.83
N THR A 144 19.94 28.74 15.53
CA THR A 144 18.72 28.88 14.75
C THR A 144 18.00 27.54 14.57
N ILE A 145 18.75 26.46 14.32
CA ILE A 145 18.21 25.11 14.14
C ILE A 145 17.72 24.53 15.47
N GLU A 146 18.57 24.53 16.50
CA GLU A 146 18.36 23.78 17.74
C GLU A 146 17.49 24.56 18.74
N GLU A 147 17.69 25.87 18.88
CA GLU A 147 17.05 26.65 19.94
C GLU A 147 15.83 27.43 19.42
N LYS A 148 15.98 28.10 18.28
CA LYS A 148 14.95 29.00 17.75
C LYS A 148 13.80 28.27 17.06
N GLU A 149 14.13 27.41 16.10
CA GLU A 149 13.13 26.66 15.32
C GLU A 149 12.94 25.22 15.85
N GLN A 150 13.86 24.73 16.70
CA GLN A 150 13.82 23.39 17.29
C GLN A 150 13.59 22.28 16.26
N LEU A 151 14.31 22.36 15.14
CA LEU A 151 14.14 21.44 14.03
C LEU A 151 14.76 20.08 14.35
N ASP A 152 13.96 19.03 14.19
CA ASP A 152 14.47 17.67 14.11
C ASP A 152 15.09 17.39 12.72
N GLU A 153 15.70 16.22 12.55
CA GLU A 153 16.34 15.85 11.27
C GLU A 153 15.35 15.92 10.09
N LYS A 154 14.11 15.49 10.31
CA LYS A 154 13.07 15.52 9.28
C LYS A 154 12.71 16.95 8.90
N GLY A 155 12.53 17.83 9.88
CA GLY A 155 12.29 19.25 9.68
C GLY A 155 13.42 19.91 8.91
N ILE A 156 14.68 19.59 9.24
CA ILE A 156 15.84 20.07 8.47
C ILE A 156 15.72 19.65 7.00
N LEU A 157 15.51 18.36 6.71
CA LEU A 157 15.42 17.87 5.32
C LEU A 157 14.28 18.52 4.52
N GLU A 158 13.17 18.85 5.19
CA GLU A 158 11.97 19.43 4.55
C GLU A 158 12.10 20.93 4.25
N ILE A 159 12.61 21.75 5.19
CA ILE A 159 12.57 23.21 5.05
C ILE A 159 13.93 23.87 4.82
N TYR A 160 15.03 23.21 5.23
CA TYR A 160 16.36 23.80 5.16
C TYR A 160 16.78 24.01 3.70
N SER A 161 17.05 25.27 3.35
CA SER A 161 17.34 25.68 1.97
C SER A 161 18.00 27.06 1.96
N GLY A 162 18.47 27.49 0.78
CA GLY A 162 18.93 28.88 0.60
C GLY A 162 17.84 29.92 0.94
N LYS A 163 16.56 29.60 0.72
CA LYS A 163 15.43 30.46 1.11
C LYS A 163 15.27 30.53 2.62
N TRP A 164 15.41 29.39 3.31
CA TRP A 164 15.41 29.33 4.77
C TRP A 164 16.57 30.14 5.35
N LEU A 165 17.79 29.97 4.83
CA LEU A 165 18.95 30.77 5.25
C LEU A 165 18.72 32.28 5.04
N LYS A 166 18.08 32.68 3.94
CA LYS A 166 17.70 34.08 3.70
C LYS A 166 16.69 34.59 4.72
N LYS A 167 15.63 33.82 5.01
CA LYS A 167 14.62 34.13 6.04
C LYS A 167 15.27 34.38 7.41
N HIS A 168 16.29 33.59 7.75
CA HIS A 168 16.99 33.66 9.03
C HIS A 168 18.23 34.58 9.02
N LYS A 169 18.41 35.41 7.99
CA LYS A 169 19.54 36.36 7.88
C LYS A 169 20.93 35.67 7.87
N LEU A 170 20.98 34.38 7.51
CA LEU A 170 22.19 33.55 7.42
C LEU A 170 22.73 33.42 5.99
N ARG A 171 22.16 34.15 5.02
CA ARG A 171 22.60 34.09 3.62
C ARG A 171 24.01 34.66 3.42
N THR A 172 24.34 35.78 4.06
CA THR A 172 25.66 36.41 3.96
C THR A 172 26.78 35.49 4.44
N PRO A 173 26.75 34.91 5.66
CA PRO A 173 27.81 34.00 6.07
C PRO A 173 27.87 32.73 5.19
N CYS A 174 26.73 32.21 4.71
CA CYS A 174 26.70 31.12 3.73
C CYS A 174 27.47 31.44 2.45
N GLN A 175 27.28 32.65 1.90
CA GLN A 175 28.00 33.13 0.72
C GLN A 175 29.50 33.28 0.97
N THR A 176 29.86 33.93 2.07
CA THR A 176 31.26 34.29 2.37
C THR A 176 32.12 33.07 2.68
N PHE A 177 31.62 32.11 3.46
CA PHE A 177 32.45 31.03 4.01
C PHE A 177 32.13 29.64 3.43
N PHE A 178 30.99 29.46 2.78
CA PHE A 178 30.48 28.14 2.36
C PHE A 178 30.12 28.09 0.88
N LYS A 179 30.78 28.93 0.06
CA LYS A 179 30.62 28.99 -1.41
C LYS A 179 29.17 29.06 -1.85
N ASP A 180 28.35 29.76 -1.07
CA ASP A 180 26.91 29.88 -1.32
C ASP A 180 26.12 28.55 -1.33
N SER A 181 26.67 27.50 -0.73
CA SER A 181 26.06 26.17 -0.63
C SER A 181 25.42 25.97 0.73
N PRO A 182 24.06 25.91 0.81
CA PRO A 182 23.38 25.56 2.05
C PRO A 182 23.85 24.22 2.60
N TYR A 183 24.07 23.22 1.72
CA TYR A 183 24.58 21.92 2.15
C TYR A 183 25.95 22.04 2.80
N GLN A 184 26.91 22.75 2.21
CA GLN A 184 28.26 22.87 2.82
C GLN A 184 28.17 23.52 4.20
N PHE A 185 27.29 24.50 4.37
CA PHE A 185 27.09 25.15 5.65
C PHE A 185 26.50 24.17 6.70
N LEU A 186 25.51 23.37 6.32
CA LEU A 186 24.92 22.35 7.19
C LEU A 186 25.88 21.20 7.49
N ASN A 187 26.62 20.73 6.49
CA ASN A 187 27.57 19.62 6.63
C ASN A 187 28.79 20.02 7.47
N GLU A 188 29.20 21.29 7.48
CA GLU A 188 30.23 21.76 8.41
C GLU A 188 29.73 21.71 9.86
N LEU A 189 28.45 22.03 10.10
CA LEU A 189 27.85 21.98 11.43
C LEU A 189 27.57 20.54 11.90
N TYR A 190 27.10 19.68 10.99
CA TYR A 190 26.81 18.27 11.23
C TYR A 190 27.54 17.38 10.21
N PRO A 191 28.85 17.12 10.40
CA PRO A 191 29.67 16.40 9.45
C PRO A 191 29.11 15.03 9.07
N ASN A 192 28.90 14.83 7.77
CA ASN A 192 28.45 13.57 7.15
C ASN A 192 27.11 13.03 7.68
N ARG A 193 26.33 13.85 8.39
CA ARG A 193 25.02 13.45 8.93
C ARG A 193 23.94 13.40 7.85
N PHE A 194 24.05 14.28 6.84
CA PHE A 194 23.12 14.39 5.72
C PHE A 194 23.87 14.23 4.40
N LYS A 195 23.20 13.71 3.38
CA LYS A 195 23.67 13.71 2.00
C LYS A 195 23.11 14.90 1.23
N GLU A 196 23.85 15.36 0.22
CA GLU A 196 23.48 16.53 -0.60
C GLU A 196 22.11 16.41 -1.26
N TRP A 197 21.73 15.19 -1.66
CA TRP A 197 20.47 14.88 -2.32
C TRP A 197 19.30 14.64 -1.37
N GLU A 198 19.53 14.59 -0.06
CA GLU A 198 18.44 14.43 0.93
C GLU A 198 17.73 15.75 1.21
N LEU A 199 18.42 16.89 1.06
CA LEU A 199 17.82 18.21 1.17
C LEU A 199 16.83 18.45 0.04
N GLY A 200 15.88 19.36 0.25
CA GLY A 200 14.80 19.65 -0.72
C GLY A 200 15.26 20.02 -2.14
N MET A 201 16.51 20.48 -2.32
CA MET A 201 17.14 20.61 -3.64
C MET A 201 18.64 20.32 -3.55
N ALA A 202 19.13 19.43 -4.42
CA ALA A 202 20.57 19.24 -4.61
C ALA A 202 21.22 20.50 -5.22
N PRO A 203 22.51 20.77 -4.96
CA PRO A 203 23.22 21.91 -5.54
C PRO A 203 23.19 21.94 -7.07
N LEU A 204 23.36 23.13 -7.66
CA LEU A 204 23.49 23.28 -9.11
C LEU A 204 24.68 22.45 -9.62
N ASN A 205 24.50 21.75 -10.74
CA ASN A 205 25.51 20.85 -11.34
C ASN A 205 26.01 19.73 -10.41
N PHE A 206 25.26 19.39 -9.36
CA PHE A 206 25.62 18.32 -8.44
C PHE A 206 25.61 16.94 -9.11
N TRP A 207 24.58 16.69 -9.91
CA TRP A 207 24.28 15.37 -10.45
C TRP A 207 25.25 14.97 -11.56
N THR A 208 25.93 13.85 -11.34
CA THR A 208 26.50 13.01 -12.41
C THR A 208 25.72 11.70 -12.48
N LYS A 209 25.94 10.90 -13.53
CA LYS A 209 25.28 9.60 -13.66
C LYS A 209 25.62 8.68 -12.49
N GLU A 210 26.88 8.68 -12.06
CA GLU A 210 27.41 7.87 -10.96
C GLU A 210 26.78 8.27 -9.62
N LYS A 211 26.74 9.57 -9.32
CA LYS A 211 26.11 10.09 -8.10
C LYS A 211 24.62 9.78 -8.03
N ALA A 212 23.92 9.84 -9.17
CA ALA A 212 22.51 9.49 -9.23
C ALA A 212 22.28 8.00 -8.91
N VAL A 213 23.10 7.10 -9.46
CA VAL A 213 23.04 5.67 -9.17
C VAL A 213 23.41 5.39 -7.71
N GLU A 214 24.43 6.06 -7.16
CA GLU A 214 24.80 5.95 -5.74
C GLU A 214 23.66 6.40 -4.83
N ALA A 215 23.03 7.55 -5.12
CA ALA A 215 21.90 8.06 -4.35
C ALA A 215 20.70 7.10 -4.40
N LEU A 216 20.43 6.52 -5.57
CA LEU A 216 19.39 5.50 -5.71
C LEU A 216 19.71 4.25 -4.87
N LYS A 217 20.95 3.76 -4.95
CA LYS A 217 21.42 2.59 -4.18
C LYS A 217 21.26 2.83 -2.69
N TRP A 218 21.77 3.96 -2.20
CA TRP A 218 21.69 4.32 -0.80
C TRP A 218 20.23 4.43 -0.33
N THR A 219 19.36 5.03 -1.15
CA THR A 219 17.93 5.16 -0.83
C THR A 219 17.25 3.80 -0.69
N ILE A 220 17.51 2.87 -1.61
CA ILE A 220 16.92 1.52 -1.59
C ILE A 220 17.50 0.69 -0.44
N GLU A 221 18.82 0.64 -0.31
CA GLU A 221 19.52 -0.33 0.56
C GLU A 221 19.70 0.16 2.00
N LYS A 222 19.88 1.48 2.22
CA LYS A 222 20.23 2.05 3.53
C LYS A 222 19.08 2.81 4.16
N LYS A 223 18.42 3.69 3.40
CA LYS A 223 17.32 4.52 3.90
C LYS A 223 16.05 3.69 4.11
N GLU A 224 15.54 3.08 3.03
CA GLU A 224 14.27 2.35 3.06
C GLU A 224 14.44 0.85 3.35
N LYS A 225 15.66 0.31 3.14
CA LYS A 225 16.01 -1.12 3.35
C LYS A 225 15.02 -2.06 2.64
N LEU A 226 14.64 -1.73 1.42
CA LEU A 226 13.63 -2.47 0.67
C LEU A 226 14.18 -3.84 0.26
N ASN A 227 13.40 -4.88 0.53
CA ASN A 227 13.64 -6.16 -0.12
C ASN A 227 13.11 -6.14 -1.56
N GLU A 228 13.45 -7.16 -2.35
CA GLU A 228 13.10 -7.23 -3.77
C GLU A 228 11.59 -7.12 -4.03
N THR A 229 10.78 -7.80 -3.23
CA THR A 229 9.32 -7.82 -3.39
C THR A 229 8.67 -6.48 -3.04
N GLU A 230 9.22 -5.78 -2.04
CA GLU A 230 8.78 -4.44 -1.65
C GLU A 230 9.22 -3.39 -2.67
N LEU A 231 10.44 -3.52 -3.18
CA LEU A 231 10.97 -2.68 -4.23
C LEU A 231 10.07 -2.74 -5.47
N LEU A 232 9.77 -3.93 -5.98
CA LEU A 232 8.88 -4.08 -7.15
C LEU A 232 7.46 -3.56 -6.92
N LYS A 233 6.99 -3.47 -5.66
CA LYS A 233 5.68 -2.92 -5.31
C LYS A 233 5.66 -1.40 -5.20
N LYS A 234 6.71 -0.80 -4.63
CA LYS A 234 6.80 0.65 -4.37
C LYS A 234 7.45 1.43 -5.52
N TYR A 235 8.46 0.84 -6.16
CA TYR A 235 9.32 1.51 -7.11
C TYR A 235 8.54 1.94 -8.36
N SER A 236 8.48 3.25 -8.54
CA SER A 236 7.74 3.92 -9.60
C SER A 236 8.32 5.31 -9.80
N LEU A 237 7.96 5.98 -10.90
CA LEU A 237 8.35 7.38 -11.12
C LEU A 237 7.87 8.31 -9.97
N ARG A 238 6.71 7.98 -9.38
CA ARG A 238 6.19 8.69 -8.21
C ARG A 238 7.10 8.51 -7.00
N TRP A 239 7.49 7.28 -6.68
CA TRP A 239 8.43 7.01 -5.58
C TRP A 239 9.77 7.70 -5.81
N ILE A 240 10.31 7.67 -7.04
CA ILE A 240 11.55 8.41 -7.39
C ILE A 240 11.41 9.91 -7.10
N LYS A 241 10.24 10.51 -7.40
CA LYS A 241 9.95 11.91 -7.11
C LYS A 241 9.85 12.19 -5.61
N GLU A 242 9.20 11.31 -4.86
CA GLU A 242 9.09 11.38 -3.39
C GLU A 242 10.47 11.30 -2.71
N GLN A 243 11.45 10.64 -3.34
CA GLN A 243 12.83 10.54 -2.85
C GLN A 243 13.76 11.64 -3.40
N ASN A 244 13.23 12.70 -4.04
CA ASN A 244 14.01 13.79 -4.67
C ASN A 244 14.99 13.34 -5.77
N LEU A 245 14.76 12.16 -6.38
CA LEU A 245 15.60 11.60 -7.44
C LEU A 245 15.00 11.77 -8.85
N TYR A 246 13.93 12.57 -9.00
CA TYR A 246 13.29 12.78 -10.30
C TYR A 246 14.19 13.51 -11.30
N SER A 247 14.84 14.60 -10.88
CA SER A 247 15.73 15.38 -11.74
C SER A 247 16.86 14.54 -12.36
N PRO A 248 17.66 13.78 -11.59
CA PRO A 248 18.68 12.93 -12.20
C PRO A 248 18.08 11.80 -13.05
N CYS A 249 16.95 11.20 -12.65
CA CYS A 249 16.23 10.21 -13.45
C CYS A 249 15.84 10.78 -14.83
N PHE A 250 15.35 12.01 -14.86
CA PHE A 250 14.98 12.71 -16.09
C PHE A 250 16.19 13.01 -16.98
N ILE A 251 17.25 13.56 -16.40
CA ILE A 251 18.44 14.00 -17.15
C ILE A 251 19.15 12.82 -17.84
N PHE A 252 19.42 11.72 -17.11
CA PHE A 252 20.27 10.64 -17.65
C PHE A 252 19.49 9.45 -18.22
N TRP A 253 18.24 9.24 -17.80
CA TRP A 253 17.42 8.09 -18.23
C TRP A 253 16.09 8.52 -18.87
N LYS A 254 15.98 9.78 -19.30
CA LYS A 254 14.78 10.34 -19.95
C LYS A 254 13.50 10.11 -19.14
N GLY A 255 13.63 10.03 -17.82
CA GLY A 255 12.52 9.81 -16.89
C GLY A 255 12.02 8.37 -16.86
N SER A 256 12.78 7.39 -17.37
CA SER A 256 12.46 5.96 -17.26
C SER A 256 12.90 5.41 -15.90
N PRO A 257 11.96 5.02 -15.02
CA PRO A 257 12.30 4.35 -13.77
C PRO A 257 13.04 3.04 -14.04
N TYR A 258 12.63 2.28 -15.07
CA TYR A 258 13.26 1.02 -15.41
C TYR A 258 14.73 1.19 -15.79
N ALA A 259 15.04 2.12 -16.70
CA ALA A 259 16.42 2.31 -17.13
C ALA A 259 17.31 2.77 -15.97
N PHE A 260 16.78 3.58 -15.06
CA PHE A 260 17.51 4.01 -13.86
C PHE A 260 17.76 2.84 -12.89
N LEU A 261 16.76 1.99 -12.64
CA LEU A 261 16.92 0.79 -11.82
C LEU A 261 17.84 -0.25 -12.45
N ASN A 262 17.74 -0.44 -13.76
CA ASN A 262 18.55 -1.39 -14.52
C ASN A 262 20.02 -0.94 -14.59
N GLU A 263 20.31 0.35 -14.54
CA GLU A 263 21.69 0.82 -14.36
C GLU A 263 22.27 0.36 -13.01
N LEU A 264 21.47 0.47 -11.95
CA LEU A 264 21.88 0.07 -10.60
C LEU A 264 21.99 -1.46 -10.45
N TYR A 265 21.03 -2.20 -10.98
CA TYR A 265 20.96 -3.66 -10.94
C TYR A 265 20.83 -4.23 -12.36
N PRO A 266 21.93 -4.28 -13.13
CA PRO A 266 21.91 -4.71 -14.53
C PRO A 266 21.27 -6.08 -14.72
N ASN A 267 20.24 -6.14 -15.57
CA ASN A 267 19.53 -7.35 -15.98
C ASN A 267 18.89 -8.15 -14.84
N ARG A 268 18.82 -7.59 -13.62
CA ARG A 268 18.20 -8.25 -12.47
C ARG A 268 16.68 -8.23 -12.56
N PHE A 269 16.13 -7.16 -13.11
CA PHE A 269 14.69 -6.96 -13.24
C PHE A 269 14.30 -6.83 -14.70
N LYS A 270 13.11 -7.32 -15.03
CA LYS A 270 12.45 -7.01 -16.30
C LYS A 270 11.53 -5.80 -16.14
N GLU A 271 11.39 -5.02 -17.21
CA GLU A 271 10.61 -3.79 -17.20
C GLU A 271 9.13 -4.03 -16.84
N TRP A 272 8.57 -5.17 -17.26
CA TRP A 272 7.20 -5.58 -16.94
C TRP A 272 6.98 -6.04 -15.49
N GLU A 273 8.04 -6.22 -14.69
CA GLU A 273 7.91 -6.54 -13.27
C GLU A 273 7.63 -5.31 -12.41
N LEU A 274 7.97 -4.12 -12.91
CA LEU A 274 7.70 -2.85 -12.24
C LEU A 274 6.21 -2.53 -12.22
N GLN A 275 5.81 -1.64 -11.29
CA GLN A 275 4.41 -1.30 -11.09
C GLN A 275 3.71 -0.74 -12.34
N VAL A 276 4.44 0.05 -13.11
CA VAL A 276 3.93 0.75 -14.29
C VAL A 276 4.93 0.55 -15.41
N THR A 277 4.42 0.08 -16.55
CA THR A 277 5.16 0.05 -17.82
C THR A 277 4.86 1.34 -18.60
N PRO A 278 5.81 1.88 -19.38
CA PRO A 278 5.57 3.07 -20.19
C PRO A 278 4.42 2.91 -21.19
N ASN A 279 3.83 4.03 -21.61
CA ASN A 279 2.84 4.01 -22.70
C ASN A 279 3.47 3.45 -23.98
N GLY A 280 2.76 2.56 -24.66
CA GLY A 280 3.26 1.89 -25.87
C GLY A 280 4.35 0.84 -25.61
N PHE A 281 4.63 0.49 -24.35
CA PHE A 281 5.64 -0.53 -24.01
C PHE A 281 5.31 -1.91 -24.59
N TRP A 282 4.05 -2.32 -24.48
CA TRP A 282 3.59 -3.66 -24.86
C TRP A 282 3.42 -3.80 -26.38
N THR A 283 4.07 -4.83 -26.92
CA THR A 283 3.72 -5.44 -28.21
C THR A 283 3.25 -6.86 -27.96
N LYS A 284 2.66 -7.50 -28.98
CA LYS A 284 2.22 -8.90 -28.86
C LYS A 284 3.39 -9.83 -28.54
N GLU A 285 4.55 -9.60 -29.16
CA GLU A 285 5.78 -10.39 -28.99
C GLU A 285 6.33 -10.23 -27.57
N LYS A 286 6.45 -9.00 -27.07
CA LYS A 286 6.89 -8.73 -25.68
C LYS A 286 5.93 -9.33 -24.65
N ALA A 287 4.62 -9.33 -24.93
CA ALA A 287 3.65 -9.97 -24.06
C ALA A 287 3.92 -11.47 -23.94
N VAL A 288 4.11 -12.15 -25.08
CA VAL A 288 4.40 -13.59 -25.11
C VAL A 288 5.76 -13.89 -24.45
N GLU A 289 6.78 -13.06 -24.67
CA GLU A 289 8.08 -13.17 -24.00
C GLU A 289 7.94 -13.04 -22.48
N ALA A 290 7.21 -12.02 -22.01
CA ALA A 290 6.98 -11.80 -20.58
C ALA A 290 6.23 -12.98 -19.94
N LEU A 291 5.23 -13.53 -20.65
CA LEU A 291 4.52 -14.72 -20.20
C LEU A 291 5.46 -15.93 -20.11
N LYS A 292 6.26 -16.16 -21.16
CA LYS A 292 7.24 -17.26 -21.22
C LYS A 292 8.21 -17.18 -20.06
N TRP A 293 8.84 -16.03 -19.87
CA TRP A 293 9.78 -15.79 -18.78
C TRP A 293 9.12 -15.98 -17.40
N THR A 294 7.88 -15.53 -17.23
CA THR A 294 7.16 -15.71 -15.96
C THR A 294 6.92 -17.20 -15.64
N ILE A 295 6.54 -17.99 -16.64
CA ILE A 295 6.25 -19.42 -16.49
C ILE A 295 7.55 -20.23 -16.33
N GLU A 296 8.52 -20.03 -17.22
CA GLU A 296 9.68 -20.90 -17.38
C GLU A 296 10.84 -20.50 -16.46
N GLU A 297 11.07 -19.20 -16.24
CA GLU A 297 12.25 -18.72 -15.51
C GLU A 297 11.91 -18.30 -14.08
N LYS A 298 10.87 -17.47 -13.92
CA LYS A 298 10.50 -16.90 -12.62
C LYS A 298 9.83 -17.92 -11.70
N GLU A 299 8.75 -18.55 -12.15
CA GLU A 299 7.99 -19.50 -11.33
C GLU A 299 8.30 -20.97 -11.63
N LYS A 300 8.97 -21.28 -12.74
CA LYS A 300 9.37 -22.64 -13.17
C LYS A 300 8.22 -23.65 -13.08
N LEU A 301 7.05 -23.26 -13.58
CA LEU A 301 5.82 -24.04 -13.43
C LEU A 301 5.83 -25.28 -14.31
N SER A 302 5.50 -26.43 -13.72
CA SER A 302 5.18 -27.64 -14.48
C SER A 302 3.79 -27.55 -15.14
N ASP A 303 3.52 -28.36 -16.17
CA ASP A 303 2.21 -28.41 -16.84
C ASP A 303 1.04 -28.68 -15.87
N LYS A 304 1.28 -29.49 -14.83
CA LYS A 304 0.30 -29.79 -13.78
C LYS A 304 -0.02 -28.56 -12.92
N GLU A 305 1.02 -27.79 -12.57
CA GLU A 305 0.84 -26.55 -11.82
C GLU A 305 0.20 -25.47 -12.68
N LEU A 306 0.57 -25.38 -13.95
CA LEU A 306 -0.02 -24.43 -14.88
C LEU A 306 -1.53 -24.66 -15.02
N LYS A 307 -1.96 -25.91 -15.21
CA LYS A 307 -3.39 -26.30 -15.26
C LYS A 307 -4.18 -25.96 -13.98
N SER A 308 -3.51 -25.77 -12.85
CA SER A 308 -4.15 -25.49 -11.56
C SER A 308 -4.02 -24.04 -11.08
N LYS A 309 -2.95 -23.32 -11.44
CA LYS A 309 -2.70 -21.92 -11.04
C LYS A 309 -3.10 -20.91 -12.12
N TYR A 310 -2.89 -21.25 -13.39
CA TYR A 310 -3.02 -20.32 -14.51
C TYR A 310 -4.47 -19.82 -14.67
N SER A 311 -4.63 -18.51 -14.52
CA SER A 311 -5.92 -17.83 -14.54
C SER A 311 -5.72 -16.32 -14.76
N MET A 312 -6.82 -15.60 -15.04
CA MET A 312 -6.76 -14.13 -15.08
C MET A 312 -6.22 -13.54 -13.77
N LYS A 313 -6.54 -14.14 -12.62
CA LYS A 313 -6.02 -13.71 -11.32
C LYS A 313 -4.50 -13.86 -11.24
N TRP A 314 -3.96 -14.99 -11.68
CA TRP A 314 -2.52 -15.23 -11.73
C TRP A 314 -1.81 -14.26 -12.69
N LEU A 315 -2.42 -13.97 -13.85
CA LEU A 315 -1.90 -12.98 -14.80
C LEU A 315 -1.88 -11.57 -14.21
N ILE A 316 -2.91 -11.16 -13.46
CA ILE A 316 -2.95 -9.86 -12.76
C ILE A 316 -1.84 -9.79 -11.70
N GLN A 317 -1.65 -10.85 -10.91
CA GLN A 317 -0.59 -10.92 -9.89
C GLN A 317 0.81 -10.77 -10.50
N ASN A 318 0.99 -11.27 -11.72
CA ASN A 318 2.22 -11.12 -12.50
C ASN A 318 2.23 -9.89 -13.44
N ARG A 319 1.32 -8.93 -13.25
CA ARG A 319 1.23 -7.66 -14.00
C ARG A 319 1.00 -7.80 -15.51
N LEU A 320 0.46 -8.92 -15.98
CA LEU A 320 0.19 -9.22 -17.39
C LEU A 320 -1.26 -8.91 -17.81
N ARG A 321 -2.03 -8.14 -17.02
CA ARG A 321 -3.43 -7.80 -17.33
C ARG A 321 -3.58 -6.97 -18.62
N THR A 322 -2.74 -5.96 -18.78
CA THR A 322 -2.76 -5.02 -19.90
C THR A 322 -2.55 -5.73 -21.25
N PRO A 323 -1.49 -6.53 -21.45
CA PRO A 323 -1.31 -7.22 -22.72
C PRO A 323 -2.44 -8.22 -23.02
N VAL A 324 -2.99 -8.89 -22.00
CA VAL A 324 -4.16 -9.79 -22.17
C VAL A 324 -5.37 -9.05 -22.72
N ASN A 325 -5.63 -7.84 -22.21
CA ASN A 325 -6.72 -7.00 -22.72
C ASN A 325 -6.47 -6.57 -24.16
N GLN A 326 -5.26 -6.08 -24.44
CA GLN A 326 -4.92 -5.43 -25.71
C GLN A 326 -4.82 -6.41 -26.88
N PHE A 327 -4.23 -7.58 -26.68
CA PHE A 327 -3.88 -8.48 -27.80
C PHE A 327 -4.63 -9.81 -27.80
N PHE A 328 -5.25 -10.20 -26.68
CA PHE A 328 -5.80 -11.56 -26.49
C PHE A 328 -7.27 -11.57 -26.12
N LYS A 329 -8.02 -10.51 -26.48
CA LYS A 329 -9.49 -10.40 -26.31
C LYS A 329 -9.96 -10.73 -24.88
N ASP A 330 -9.16 -10.34 -23.90
CA ASP A 330 -9.39 -10.62 -22.48
C ASP A 330 -9.45 -12.13 -22.13
N SER A 331 -8.83 -12.99 -22.94
CA SER A 331 -8.82 -14.43 -22.78
C SER A 331 -7.45 -14.92 -22.30
N PRO A 332 -7.32 -15.37 -21.02
CA PRO A 332 -6.12 -16.05 -20.54
C PRO A 332 -5.73 -17.23 -21.41
N TYR A 333 -6.72 -18.00 -21.90
CA TYR A 333 -6.44 -19.14 -22.76
C TYR A 333 -5.77 -18.74 -24.06
N GLN A 334 -6.29 -17.71 -24.76
CA GLN A 334 -5.68 -17.26 -26.02
C GLN A 334 -4.25 -16.83 -25.82
N PHE A 335 -3.96 -16.16 -24.70
CA PHE A 335 -2.60 -15.76 -24.37
C PHE A 335 -1.67 -16.96 -24.14
N LEU A 336 -2.13 -17.97 -23.40
CA LEU A 336 -1.36 -19.20 -23.19
C LEU A 336 -1.19 -20.02 -24.46
N ASN A 337 -2.24 -20.12 -25.28
CA ASN A 337 -2.21 -20.86 -26.53
C ASN A 337 -1.35 -20.17 -27.60
N GLU A 338 -1.18 -18.85 -27.53
CA GLU A 338 -0.19 -18.17 -28.37
C GLU A 338 1.24 -18.60 -28.00
N LEU A 339 1.54 -18.74 -26.71
CA LEU A 339 2.86 -19.17 -26.24
C LEU A 339 3.11 -20.67 -26.48
N TYR A 340 2.10 -21.50 -26.21
CA TYR A 340 2.16 -22.95 -26.40
C TYR A 340 1.01 -23.45 -27.28
N PRO A 341 1.12 -23.29 -28.62
CA PRO A 341 0.06 -23.65 -29.54
C PRO A 341 -0.39 -25.11 -29.37
N ASN A 342 -1.69 -25.31 -29.16
CA ASN A 342 -2.35 -26.61 -29.05
C ASN A 342 -1.83 -27.54 -27.92
N ARG A 343 -0.97 -27.05 -27.02
CA ARG A 343 -0.44 -27.84 -25.90
C ARG A 343 -1.47 -28.06 -24.80
N PHE A 344 -2.40 -27.12 -24.64
CA PHE A 344 -3.46 -27.16 -23.63
C PHE A 344 -4.82 -26.99 -24.28
N LYS A 345 -5.81 -27.76 -23.81
CA LYS A 345 -7.22 -27.51 -24.11
C LYS A 345 -7.81 -26.52 -23.11
N GLU A 346 -8.80 -25.75 -23.55
CA GLU A 346 -9.46 -24.72 -22.72
C GLU A 346 -10.01 -25.27 -21.40
N TRP A 347 -10.58 -26.49 -21.45
CA TRP A 347 -11.16 -27.17 -20.28
C TRP A 347 -10.15 -27.81 -19.33
N GLU A 348 -8.87 -27.86 -19.70
CA GLU A 348 -7.82 -28.37 -18.82
C GLU A 348 -7.38 -27.33 -17.77
N LEU A 349 -7.53 -26.05 -18.09
CA LEU A 349 -7.14 -24.93 -17.22
C LEU A 349 -8.06 -24.81 -15.99
N LEU A 350 -7.71 -23.91 -15.07
CA LEU A 350 -8.47 -23.72 -13.83
C LEU A 350 -9.88 -23.19 -14.10
N VAL A 351 -10.03 -22.28 -15.07
CA VAL A 351 -11.28 -21.60 -15.40
C VAL A 351 -11.49 -21.64 -16.90
N THR A 352 -12.68 -22.08 -17.33
CA THR A 352 -13.10 -21.98 -18.73
C THR A 352 -13.70 -20.60 -19.01
N PRO A 353 -13.52 -20.02 -20.21
CA PRO A 353 -14.09 -18.72 -20.53
C PRO A 353 -15.62 -18.69 -20.38
N ASN A 354 -16.17 -17.50 -20.09
CA ASN A 354 -17.62 -17.32 -20.07
C ASN A 354 -18.22 -17.62 -21.45
N GLY A 355 -19.34 -18.34 -21.48
CA GLY A 355 -19.97 -18.74 -22.73
C GLY A 355 -19.20 -19.80 -23.54
N PHE A 356 -18.08 -20.33 -23.03
CA PHE A 356 -17.26 -21.33 -23.73
C PHE A 356 -18.04 -22.59 -24.10
N TRP A 357 -18.83 -23.11 -23.16
CA TRP A 357 -19.51 -24.40 -23.32
C TRP A 357 -20.68 -24.30 -24.30
N THR A 358 -20.55 -25.00 -25.43
CA THR A 358 -21.63 -25.49 -26.28
C THR A 358 -21.84 -27.00 -26.05
N LYS A 359 -22.94 -27.56 -26.58
CA LYS A 359 -23.21 -28.99 -26.44
C LYS A 359 -22.12 -29.83 -27.13
N GLU A 360 -21.66 -29.37 -28.29
CA GLU A 360 -20.63 -30.01 -29.11
C GLU A 360 -19.28 -30.03 -28.40
N LYS A 361 -18.83 -28.87 -27.90
CA LYS A 361 -17.58 -28.76 -27.13
C LYS A 361 -17.60 -29.61 -25.85
N ALA A 362 -18.76 -29.70 -25.19
CA ALA A 362 -18.91 -30.55 -24.02
C ALA A 362 -18.78 -32.03 -24.34
N LEU A 363 -19.30 -32.47 -25.49
CA LEU A 363 -19.16 -33.85 -25.96
C LEU A 363 -17.74 -34.13 -26.45
N GLU A 364 -17.09 -33.18 -27.13
CA GLU A 364 -15.68 -33.26 -27.53
C GLU A 364 -14.78 -33.42 -26.30
N ALA A 365 -14.96 -32.57 -25.29
CA ALA A 365 -14.20 -32.66 -24.04
C ALA A 365 -14.44 -33.99 -23.32
N LEU A 366 -15.69 -34.48 -23.30
CA LEU A 366 -16.00 -35.78 -22.72
C LEU A 366 -15.33 -36.93 -23.48
N LYS A 367 -15.39 -36.90 -24.81
CA LYS A 367 -14.75 -37.88 -25.69
C LYS A 367 -13.25 -37.91 -25.46
N TRP A 368 -12.61 -36.75 -25.46
CA TRP A 368 -11.19 -36.59 -25.20
C TRP A 368 -10.79 -37.17 -23.83
N VAL A 369 -11.59 -36.92 -22.78
CA VAL A 369 -11.31 -37.48 -21.44
C VAL A 369 -11.36 -39.01 -21.46
N ILE A 370 -12.37 -39.59 -22.11
CA ILE A 370 -12.59 -41.04 -22.15
C ILE A 370 -11.54 -41.73 -23.02
N GLU A 371 -11.35 -41.25 -24.25
CA GLU A 371 -10.59 -41.95 -25.29
C GLU A 371 -9.11 -41.60 -25.28
N GLU A 372 -8.73 -40.37 -24.97
CA GLU A 372 -7.33 -39.93 -25.07
C GLU A 372 -6.66 -39.82 -23.70
N LYS A 373 -7.31 -39.15 -22.74
CA LYS A 373 -6.72 -38.87 -21.42
C LYS A 373 -6.67 -40.09 -20.52
N GLU A 374 -7.81 -40.77 -20.34
CA GLU A 374 -7.92 -41.94 -19.45
C GLU A 374 -7.91 -43.27 -20.20
N GLN A 375 -8.12 -43.27 -21.52
CA GLN A 375 -8.13 -44.46 -22.38
C GLN A 375 -9.00 -45.59 -21.82
N LEU A 376 -10.21 -45.24 -21.37
CA LEU A 376 -11.09 -46.15 -20.66
C LEU A 376 -11.72 -47.18 -21.59
N SER A 377 -11.67 -48.45 -21.20
CA SER A 377 -12.51 -49.50 -21.80
C SER A 377 -13.99 -49.32 -21.45
N ASP A 378 -14.88 -49.94 -22.23
CA ASP A 378 -16.32 -49.92 -21.97
C ASP A 378 -16.66 -50.48 -20.57
N GLU A 379 -15.92 -51.48 -20.10
CA GLU A 379 -16.08 -52.12 -18.79
C GLU A 379 -15.67 -51.18 -17.65
N GLU A 380 -14.54 -50.49 -17.80
CA GLU A 380 -14.07 -49.50 -16.84
C GLU A 380 -15.00 -48.30 -16.77
N LEU A 381 -15.46 -47.83 -17.94
CA LEU A 381 -16.40 -46.72 -18.04
C LEU A 381 -17.72 -47.06 -17.33
N LYS A 382 -18.29 -48.27 -17.54
CA LYS A 382 -19.49 -48.73 -16.81
C LYS A 382 -19.31 -48.73 -15.29
N ARG A 383 -18.09 -49.00 -14.82
CA ARG A 383 -17.75 -49.06 -13.38
C ARG A 383 -17.62 -47.68 -12.76
N ILE A 384 -16.89 -46.75 -13.40
CA ILE A 384 -16.48 -45.47 -12.80
C ILE A 384 -17.34 -44.28 -13.22
N TYR A 385 -17.96 -44.33 -14.41
CA TYR A 385 -18.69 -43.21 -14.98
C TYR A 385 -19.91 -42.84 -14.13
N SER A 386 -19.86 -41.65 -13.56
CA SER A 386 -20.86 -41.14 -12.63
C SER A 386 -20.82 -39.62 -12.60
N GLY A 387 -21.83 -38.98 -12.01
CA GLY A 387 -21.81 -37.51 -11.83
C GLY A 387 -20.62 -37.03 -11.00
N ARG A 388 -20.14 -37.87 -10.06
CA ARG A 388 -18.91 -37.60 -9.30
C ARG A 388 -17.67 -37.65 -10.18
N TRP A 389 -17.56 -38.67 -11.05
CA TRP A 389 -16.46 -38.77 -12.01
C TRP A 389 -16.47 -37.60 -13.00
N ILE A 390 -17.63 -37.24 -13.59
CA ILE A 390 -17.72 -36.06 -14.48
C ILE A 390 -17.28 -34.78 -13.76
N LYS A 391 -17.65 -34.62 -12.48
CA LYS A 391 -17.22 -33.48 -11.66
C LYS A 391 -15.70 -33.48 -11.41
N SER A 392 -15.08 -34.64 -11.16
CA SER A 392 -13.62 -34.73 -11.02
C SER A 392 -12.88 -34.40 -12.32
N GLN A 393 -13.53 -34.59 -13.47
CA GLN A 393 -13.02 -34.19 -14.79
C GLN A 393 -13.32 -32.74 -15.18
N LYS A 394 -13.78 -31.90 -14.24
CA LYS A 394 -14.15 -30.47 -14.47
C LYS A 394 -15.28 -30.25 -15.48
N LEU A 395 -16.12 -31.26 -15.76
CA LEU A 395 -17.23 -31.20 -16.72
C LEU A 395 -18.60 -30.97 -16.06
N SER A 396 -18.64 -30.45 -14.82
CA SER A 396 -19.88 -30.21 -14.08
C SER A 396 -20.77 -29.12 -14.69
N VAL A 397 -20.16 -28.03 -15.17
CA VAL A 397 -20.87 -26.89 -15.79
C VAL A 397 -21.64 -27.31 -17.05
N PRO A 398 -21.02 -27.94 -18.06
CA PRO A 398 -21.76 -28.38 -19.23
C PRO A 398 -22.78 -29.47 -18.91
N LEU A 399 -22.49 -30.39 -17.98
CA LEU A 399 -23.43 -31.41 -17.52
C LEU A 399 -24.73 -30.79 -16.97
N HIS A 400 -24.60 -29.78 -16.11
CA HIS A 400 -25.73 -29.03 -15.57
C HIS A 400 -26.50 -28.33 -16.68
N LYS A 401 -25.79 -27.57 -17.52
CA LYS A 401 -26.36 -26.67 -18.53
C LYS A 401 -27.16 -27.40 -19.62
N PHE A 402 -26.68 -28.54 -20.10
CA PHE A 402 -27.27 -29.20 -21.29
C PHE A 402 -27.95 -30.54 -21.01
N TRP A 403 -27.68 -31.17 -19.86
CA TRP A 403 -28.21 -32.50 -19.53
C TRP A 403 -28.87 -32.57 -18.15
N SER A 404 -29.23 -31.42 -17.56
CA SER A 404 -29.96 -31.35 -16.29
C SER A 404 -29.33 -32.20 -15.17
N ASN A 405 -28.00 -32.15 -15.05
CA ASN A 405 -27.24 -32.97 -14.10
C ASN A 405 -27.40 -34.50 -14.29
N ASN A 406 -27.73 -34.97 -15.49
CA ASN A 406 -27.87 -36.40 -15.79
C ASN A 406 -26.66 -36.94 -16.58
N PRO A 407 -25.70 -37.62 -15.91
CA PRO A 407 -24.50 -38.19 -16.54
C PRO A 407 -24.84 -39.10 -17.72
N PHE A 408 -25.87 -39.93 -17.58
CA PHE A 408 -26.21 -40.90 -18.60
C PHE A 408 -26.71 -40.23 -19.87
N LEU A 409 -27.50 -39.15 -19.78
CA LEU A 409 -27.95 -38.43 -20.97
C LEU A 409 -26.78 -37.79 -21.72
N MET A 410 -25.76 -37.31 -20.99
CA MET A 410 -24.54 -36.79 -21.60
C MET A 410 -23.75 -37.89 -22.31
N LEU A 411 -23.56 -39.05 -21.67
CA LEU A 411 -22.88 -40.19 -22.28
C LEU A 411 -23.63 -40.76 -23.49
N ASN A 412 -24.95 -40.89 -23.39
CA ASN A 412 -25.78 -41.37 -24.49
C ASN A 412 -25.86 -40.36 -25.64
N ALA A 413 -25.64 -39.07 -25.39
CA ALA A 413 -25.47 -38.08 -26.45
C ALA A 413 -24.12 -38.24 -27.17
N LEU A 414 -23.07 -38.68 -26.47
CA LEU A 414 -21.75 -38.96 -27.07
C LEU A 414 -21.74 -40.30 -27.82
N TYR A 415 -22.30 -41.35 -27.23
CA TYR A 415 -22.39 -42.70 -27.80
C TYR A 415 -23.84 -43.20 -27.81
N PRO A 416 -24.68 -42.74 -28.76
CA PRO A 416 -26.07 -43.13 -28.83
C PRO A 416 -26.26 -44.64 -28.91
N GLY A 417 -27.02 -45.21 -27.96
CA GLY A 417 -27.39 -46.62 -27.96
C GLY A 417 -26.27 -47.61 -27.56
N ARG A 418 -25.01 -47.17 -27.45
CA ARG A 418 -23.87 -48.02 -27.07
C ARG A 418 -23.98 -48.55 -25.64
N PHE A 419 -24.52 -47.73 -24.73
CA PHE A 419 -24.62 -48.08 -23.32
C PHE A 419 -26.08 -48.10 -22.86
N LYS A 420 -26.44 -49.14 -22.09
CA LYS A 420 -27.74 -49.22 -21.40
C LYS A 420 -27.62 -48.66 -19.99
N ARG A 421 -28.58 -47.85 -19.56
CA ARG A 421 -28.52 -47.10 -18.29
C ARG A 421 -28.38 -47.98 -17.05
N TRP A 422 -28.98 -49.17 -17.05
CA TRP A 422 -28.91 -50.15 -15.96
C TRP A 422 -27.58 -50.91 -15.89
N LYS A 423 -26.62 -50.66 -16.81
CA LYS A 423 -25.28 -51.27 -16.78
C LYS A 423 -24.26 -50.52 -15.94
N PHE A 424 -24.58 -49.30 -15.50
CA PHE A 424 -23.67 -48.50 -14.68
C PHE A 424 -23.82 -48.84 -13.20
N SER A 425 -22.73 -48.69 -12.46
CA SER A 425 -22.67 -48.98 -11.01
C SER A 425 -23.63 -48.12 -10.17
N VAL A 426 -24.05 -46.95 -10.68
CA VAL A 426 -24.94 -46.02 -9.99
C VAL A 426 -26.12 -45.64 -10.89
N SER A 427 -27.33 -45.95 -10.44
CA SER A 427 -28.58 -45.49 -11.06
C SER A 427 -29.05 -44.19 -10.38
N PRO A 428 -29.47 -43.14 -11.12
CA PRO A 428 -30.01 -41.92 -10.52
C PRO A 428 -31.28 -42.16 -9.69
N TYR A 429 -31.58 -41.25 -8.76
CA TYR A 429 -32.83 -41.28 -7.99
C TYR A 429 -34.04 -41.33 -8.94
N ASN A 430 -35.02 -42.19 -8.62
CA ASN A 430 -36.21 -42.46 -9.45
C ASN A 430 -35.97 -43.03 -10.87
N PHE A 431 -34.76 -43.53 -11.19
CA PHE A 431 -34.53 -44.18 -12.49
C PHE A 431 -35.39 -45.44 -12.69
N TRP A 432 -35.42 -46.30 -11.66
CA TRP A 432 -36.18 -47.53 -11.70
C TRP A 432 -37.67 -47.21 -11.60
N THR A 433 -38.37 -47.47 -12.69
CA THR A 433 -39.82 -47.62 -12.80
C THR A 433 -40.12 -49.08 -13.14
N GLU A 434 -41.36 -49.52 -12.95
CA GLU A 434 -41.78 -50.86 -13.35
C GLU A 434 -41.46 -51.13 -14.84
N LYS A 435 -41.80 -50.16 -15.70
CA LYS A 435 -41.51 -50.19 -17.14
C LYS A 435 -40.02 -50.40 -17.45
N ASN A 436 -39.14 -49.56 -16.88
CA ASN A 436 -37.69 -49.65 -17.14
C ASN A 436 -37.08 -50.92 -16.54
N ALA A 437 -37.61 -51.42 -15.43
CA ALA A 437 -37.19 -52.67 -14.83
C ALA A 437 -37.54 -53.89 -15.69
N LEU A 438 -38.75 -53.91 -16.26
CA LEU A 438 -39.16 -54.95 -17.21
C LEU A 438 -38.38 -54.85 -18.52
N GLU A 439 -38.11 -53.65 -19.03
CA GLU A 439 -37.26 -53.44 -20.21
C GLU A 439 -35.84 -53.96 -19.98
N ALA A 440 -35.24 -53.66 -18.82
CA ALA A 440 -33.93 -54.15 -18.45
C ALA A 440 -33.89 -55.68 -18.32
N LEU A 441 -34.96 -56.28 -17.78
CA LEU A 441 -35.12 -57.73 -17.68
C LEU A 441 -35.24 -58.37 -19.07
N ARG A 442 -36.12 -57.83 -19.92
CA ARG A 442 -36.32 -58.26 -21.31
C ARG A 442 -35.01 -58.28 -22.07
N TRP A 443 -34.32 -57.15 -22.09
CA TRP A 443 -33.05 -57.00 -22.78
C TRP A 443 -31.99 -57.95 -22.22
N THR A 444 -31.99 -58.22 -20.90
CA THR A 444 -31.02 -59.18 -20.31
C THR A 444 -31.28 -60.61 -20.79
N ILE A 445 -32.54 -61.01 -20.90
CA ILE A 445 -32.95 -62.36 -21.32
C ILE A 445 -32.77 -62.52 -22.83
N GLU A 446 -33.36 -61.62 -23.61
CA GLU A 446 -33.51 -61.75 -25.06
C GLU A 446 -32.23 -61.34 -25.82
N GLU A 447 -31.56 -60.27 -25.39
CA GLU A 447 -30.45 -59.68 -26.15
C GLU A 447 -29.07 -60.01 -25.55
N LYS A 448 -28.92 -59.87 -24.23
CA LYS A 448 -27.62 -60.01 -23.56
C LYS A 448 -27.19 -61.46 -23.44
N GLU A 449 -28.04 -62.28 -22.81
CA GLU A 449 -27.75 -63.69 -22.53
C GLU A 449 -28.35 -64.62 -23.60
N LYS A 450 -29.27 -64.10 -24.44
CA LYS A 450 -29.98 -64.83 -25.50
C LYS A 450 -30.53 -66.17 -25.01
N LEU A 451 -31.19 -66.16 -23.87
CA LEU A 451 -31.66 -67.36 -23.19
C LEU A 451 -32.85 -67.96 -23.93
N THR A 452 -32.78 -69.26 -24.19
CA THR A 452 -33.96 -70.05 -24.57
C THR A 452 -34.88 -70.22 -23.37
N GLU A 453 -36.14 -70.62 -23.59
CA GLU A 453 -37.08 -70.86 -22.49
C GLU A 453 -36.56 -71.91 -21.51
N GLU A 454 -35.96 -73.00 -22.00
CA GLU A 454 -35.44 -74.08 -21.16
C GLU A 454 -34.29 -73.59 -20.28
N THR A 455 -33.36 -72.83 -20.87
CA THR A 455 -32.18 -72.30 -20.15
C THR A 455 -32.59 -71.22 -19.16
N LEU A 456 -33.53 -70.34 -19.54
CA LEU A 456 -34.11 -69.34 -18.66
C LEU A 456 -34.73 -70.00 -17.42
N LEU A 457 -35.61 -70.99 -17.58
CA LEU A 457 -36.27 -71.67 -16.45
C LEU A 457 -35.29 -72.37 -15.49
N GLN A 458 -34.12 -72.79 -15.99
CA GLN A 458 -33.08 -73.44 -15.19
C GLN A 458 -32.23 -72.46 -14.37
N ILE A 459 -31.93 -71.26 -14.88
CA ILE A 459 -31.01 -70.33 -14.22
C ILE A 459 -31.72 -69.15 -13.54
N TYR A 460 -32.94 -68.83 -13.97
CA TYR A 460 -33.71 -67.69 -13.48
C TYR A 460 -34.13 -67.88 -12.02
N THR A 461 -33.37 -67.22 -11.14
CA THR A 461 -33.50 -67.30 -9.68
C THR A 461 -33.25 -65.91 -9.09
N GLY A 462 -33.61 -65.71 -7.81
CA GLY A 462 -33.25 -64.46 -7.11
C GLY A 462 -31.75 -64.18 -7.09
N LYS A 463 -30.92 -65.23 -7.07
CA LYS A 463 -29.45 -65.11 -7.21
C LYS A 463 -29.05 -64.60 -8.59
N TRP A 464 -29.66 -65.13 -9.65
CA TRP A 464 -29.41 -64.67 -11.02
C TRP A 464 -29.87 -63.21 -11.23
N ILE A 465 -31.07 -62.85 -10.75
CA ILE A 465 -31.55 -61.45 -10.79
C ILE A 465 -30.57 -60.51 -10.08
N LYS A 466 -30.03 -60.92 -8.92
CA LYS A 466 -28.99 -60.18 -8.20
C LYS A 466 -27.69 -60.05 -9.01
N GLN A 467 -27.22 -61.12 -9.65
CA GLN A 467 -26.04 -61.12 -10.51
C GLN A 467 -26.19 -60.18 -11.71
N GLN A 468 -27.41 -60.04 -12.23
CA GLN A 468 -27.73 -59.15 -13.35
C GLN A 468 -27.98 -57.69 -12.92
N GLY A 469 -27.85 -57.36 -11.63
CA GLY A 469 -28.04 -56.00 -11.12
C GLY A 469 -29.50 -55.55 -10.97
N LEU A 470 -30.44 -56.49 -11.06
CA LEU A 470 -31.89 -56.23 -11.02
C LEU A 470 -32.53 -56.50 -9.65
N LYS A 471 -31.71 -56.67 -8.60
CA LYS A 471 -32.22 -56.92 -7.24
C LYS A 471 -33.11 -55.78 -6.73
N TYR A 472 -32.61 -54.54 -6.75
CA TYR A 472 -33.35 -53.38 -6.24
C TYR A 472 -34.72 -53.19 -6.93
N PRO A 473 -34.84 -53.21 -8.27
CA PRO A 473 -36.16 -53.09 -8.90
C PRO A 473 -37.06 -54.30 -8.60
N CYS A 474 -36.52 -55.52 -8.53
CA CYS A 474 -37.26 -56.71 -8.10
C CYS A 474 -37.87 -56.53 -6.69
N ASP A 475 -37.05 -56.08 -5.75
CA ASP A 475 -37.45 -55.82 -4.36
C ASP A 475 -38.52 -54.71 -4.29
N LYS A 476 -38.32 -53.62 -5.05
CA LYS A 476 -39.18 -52.43 -5.01
C LYS A 476 -40.57 -52.64 -5.60
N PHE A 477 -40.69 -53.33 -6.73
CA PHE A 477 -41.95 -53.43 -7.48
C PHE A 477 -42.63 -54.80 -7.38
N TRP A 478 -41.87 -55.86 -7.08
CA TRP A 478 -42.38 -57.23 -7.05
C TRP A 478 -42.10 -57.95 -5.72
N GLY A 479 -41.85 -57.19 -4.63
CA GLY A 479 -41.72 -57.75 -3.29
C GLY A 479 -40.64 -58.83 -3.15
N SER A 480 -39.54 -58.69 -3.88
CA SER A 480 -38.45 -59.68 -3.95
C SER A 480 -38.85 -61.03 -4.54
N SER A 481 -39.91 -61.07 -5.37
CA SER A 481 -40.39 -62.27 -6.06
C SER A 481 -39.89 -62.30 -7.51
N PRO A 482 -38.84 -63.11 -7.81
CA PRO A 482 -38.42 -63.38 -9.19
C PRO A 482 -39.59 -63.80 -10.08
N TYR A 483 -40.50 -64.62 -9.56
CA TYR A 483 -41.65 -65.09 -10.32
C TYR A 483 -42.57 -63.94 -10.74
N ASP A 484 -42.94 -63.06 -9.81
CA ASP A 484 -43.88 -61.97 -10.13
C ASP A 484 -43.26 -60.97 -11.11
N MET A 485 -41.95 -60.74 -11.01
CA MET A 485 -41.20 -59.93 -11.98
C MET A 485 -41.17 -60.58 -13.38
N LEU A 486 -40.97 -61.90 -13.47
CA LEU A 486 -40.99 -62.62 -14.75
C LEU A 486 -42.39 -62.72 -15.35
N ASN A 487 -43.40 -62.93 -14.52
CA ASN A 487 -44.80 -62.98 -14.93
C ASN A 487 -45.28 -61.59 -15.39
N ALA A 488 -44.80 -60.51 -14.79
CA ALA A 488 -45.06 -59.16 -15.28
C ALA A 488 -44.42 -58.90 -16.67
N LEU A 489 -43.26 -59.52 -16.96
CA LEU A 489 -42.62 -59.42 -18.27
C LEU A 489 -43.30 -60.28 -19.35
N TYR A 490 -43.69 -61.50 -18.99
CA TYR A 490 -44.37 -62.48 -19.85
C TYR A 490 -45.64 -63.02 -19.16
N PRO A 491 -46.74 -62.26 -19.18
CA PRO A 491 -47.97 -62.64 -18.49
C PRO A 491 -48.47 -64.02 -18.89
N ASN A 492 -48.72 -64.89 -17.90
CA ASN A 492 -49.27 -66.24 -18.07
C ASN A 492 -48.43 -67.21 -18.93
N ARG A 493 -47.19 -66.84 -19.29
CA ARG A 493 -46.28 -67.71 -20.07
C ARG A 493 -45.61 -68.78 -19.21
N PHE A 494 -45.38 -68.49 -17.93
CA PHE A 494 -44.68 -69.38 -17.01
C PHE A 494 -45.46 -69.57 -15.71
N SER A 495 -45.43 -70.78 -15.15
CA SER A 495 -46.02 -71.08 -13.85
C SER A 495 -44.96 -71.04 -12.74
N LYS A 496 -45.37 -70.77 -11.50
CA LYS A 496 -44.46 -70.70 -10.35
C LYS A 496 -43.66 -72.00 -10.14
N HIS A 497 -44.24 -73.16 -10.45
CA HIS A 497 -43.59 -74.46 -10.30
C HIS A 497 -42.58 -74.79 -11.42
N MET A 498 -42.59 -74.08 -12.54
CA MET A 498 -41.61 -74.27 -13.62
C MET A 498 -40.22 -73.73 -13.25
N LEU A 499 -40.15 -72.69 -12.40
CA LEU A 499 -38.89 -72.05 -12.00
C LEU A 499 -38.13 -72.87 -10.95
N LYS A 500 -36.83 -73.08 -11.18
CA LYS A 500 -35.94 -73.90 -10.32
C LYS A 500 -36.00 -73.53 -8.83
N GLY A 501 -36.10 -72.24 -8.49
CA GLY A 501 -36.14 -71.76 -7.10
C GLY A 501 -37.44 -72.04 -6.33
N TYR A 502 -38.51 -72.46 -7.02
CA TYR A 502 -39.85 -72.66 -6.47
C TYR A 502 -40.33 -74.12 -6.56
N LYS A 503 -39.47 -75.04 -7.03
CA LYS A 503 -39.79 -76.48 -7.21
C LYS A 503 -40.06 -77.26 -5.92
N TYR A 504 -40.11 -76.63 -4.74
CA TYR A 504 -40.37 -77.29 -3.45
C TYR A 504 -41.26 -76.43 -2.52
N GLN A 505 -42.56 -76.37 -2.77
CA GLN A 505 -43.56 -75.92 -1.75
C GLN A 505 -44.85 -76.75 -1.78
N LYS A 506 -44.80 -78.00 -2.26
CA LYS A 506 -45.94 -78.94 -2.21
C LYS A 506 -45.53 -80.28 -1.59
N LYS A 507 -45.10 -80.23 -0.32
CA LYS A 507 -45.28 -81.34 0.63
C LYS A 507 -45.24 -80.75 2.04
N ASN A 508 -46.28 -81.03 2.81
CA ASN A 508 -46.54 -80.63 4.21
C ASN A 508 -47.15 -79.23 4.43
N ARG A 509 -48.45 -79.13 4.13
CA ARG A 509 -49.44 -78.56 5.07
C ARG A 509 -50.84 -79.03 4.67
N LEU A 510 -51.21 -80.21 5.18
CA LEU A 510 -52.59 -80.64 5.41
C LEU A 510 -52.60 -81.39 6.75
N LEU A 511 -53.21 -80.73 7.74
CA LEU A 511 -53.91 -81.19 8.94
C LEU A 511 -53.76 -82.67 9.36
N VAL A 512 -53.18 -82.92 10.53
CA VAL A 512 -53.88 -83.36 11.77
C VAL A 512 -53.21 -82.65 12.95
#